data_AF-A0AAD1GJC4-F1
#
_entry.id   AF-A0AAD1GJC4-F1
#
_cell.length_a   1.000
_cell.length_b   1.000
_cell.length_c   1.000
_cell.angle_alpha   90.00
_cell.angle_beta   90.00
_cell.angle_gamma   90.00
#
_symmetry.space_group_name_H-M   'P 1'
#
loop_
_entity.id
_entity.type
_entity.pdbx_description
1 polymer ?
#
loop_
_entity_poly.entity_id
_entity_poly.type
_entity_poly.pdbx_seq_one_letter_code
_entity_poly.pdbx_strand_id
1 'polypeptide(L)' 'MRNYKEAIDMYSKIHKSSNYYQEAQYYLGECYLNQEEFIEAVEAYNKVNKDHYLFEKASSNISVIEKNFDLINSK' A
#
# COMPACT_ATOMS: atom_id res chain seq x y z
N MET A 1 -18.77 9.36 -0.35
CA MET A 1 -18.06 8.20 -0.93
C MET A 1 -16.58 8.50 -0.91
N ARG A 2 -15.74 7.65 -0.34
CA ARG A 2 -14.29 7.74 -0.56
C ARG A 2 -14.02 7.22 -1.97
N ASN A 3 -13.46 8.05 -2.85
CA ASN A 3 -13.23 7.68 -4.24
C ASN A 3 -11.83 7.08 -4.41
N TYR A 4 -11.66 5.83 -3.95
CA TYR A 4 -10.38 5.13 -3.98
C TYR A 4 -9.85 4.97 -5.40
N LYS A 5 -10.73 4.83 -6.41
CA LYS A 5 -10.35 4.72 -7.82
C LYS A 5 -9.66 5.98 -8.35
N GLU A 6 -10.21 7.16 -8.05
CA GLU A 6 -9.56 8.43 -8.41
C GLU A 6 -8.23 8.62 -7.69
N ALA A 7 -8.17 8.27 -6.39
CA ALA A 7 -6.93 8.34 -5.62
C ALA A 7 -5.84 7.43 -6.22
N ILE A 8 -6.19 6.20 -6.59
CA ILE A 8 -5.27 5.26 -7.25
C ILE A 8 -4.78 5.82 -8.59
N ASP A 9 -5.67 6.37 -9.42
CA ASP A 9 -5.27 6.98 -10.69
C ASP A 9 -4.30 8.15 -10.50
N MET A 10 -4.54 9.01 -9.50
CA MET A 10 -3.64 10.14 -9.20
C MET A 10 -2.28 9.68 -8.67
N TYR A 11 -2.26 8.83 -7.65
CA TYR A 11 -1.03 8.39 -7.01
C TYR A 11 -0.18 7.47 -7.92
N SER A 12 -0.82 6.65 -8.78
CA SER A 12 -0.10 5.75 -9.70
C SER A 12 0.68 6.50 -10.79
N LYS A 13 0.28 7.75 -11.09
CA LYS A 13 0.98 8.63 -12.05
C LYS A 13 2.20 9.34 -11.46
N ILE A 14 2.40 9.28 -10.14
CA ILE A 14 3.56 9.91 -9.50
C ILE A 14 4.82 9.14 -9.90
N HIS A 15 5.70 9.82 -10.62
CA HIS A 15 6.93 9.24 -11.13
C HIS A 15 7.92 8.87 -10.02
N LYS A 16 8.70 7.81 -10.21
CA LYS A 16 9.70 7.28 -9.25
C LYS A 16 10.74 8.29 -8.79
N SER A 17 11.04 9.28 -9.62
CA SER A 17 11.99 10.35 -9.29
C SER A 17 11.38 11.50 -8.49
N SER A 18 10.08 11.49 -8.24
CA SER A 18 9.40 12.50 -7.44
C SER A 18 9.76 12.34 -5.97
N ASN A 19 9.93 13.46 -5.27
CA ASN A 19 10.07 13.46 -3.81
C ASN A 19 8.84 12.87 -3.11
N TYR A 20 7.67 12.88 -3.78
CA TYR A 20 6.43 12.34 -3.26
C TYR A 20 6.19 10.87 -3.61
N TYR A 21 7.13 10.22 -4.31
CA TYR A 21 6.92 8.85 -4.77
C TYR A 21 6.67 7.89 -3.60
N GLN A 22 7.40 8.06 -2.49
CA GLN A 22 7.30 7.17 -1.35
C GLN A 22 5.94 7.30 -0.65
N GLU A 23 5.46 8.52 -0.44
CA GLU A 23 4.12 8.80 0.06
C GLU A 23 3.05 8.29 -0.91
N ALA A 24 3.24 8.48 -2.22
CA ALA A 24 2.33 7.97 -3.22
C ALA A 24 2.18 6.45 -3.15
N GLN A 25 3.29 5.71 -3.00
CA GLN A 25 3.25 4.25 -2.86
C GLN A 25 2.54 3.83 -1.56
N TYR A 26 2.80 4.51 -0.45
CA TYR A 26 2.09 4.25 0.80
C TYR A 26 0.57 4.46 0.66
N TYR A 27 0.15 5.59 0.10
CA TYR A 27 -1.28 5.88 -0.09
C TYR A 27 -1.94 5.02 -1.17
N LEU A 28 -1.20 4.55 -2.18
CA LEU A 28 -1.67 3.49 -3.09
C LEU A 28 -2.01 2.23 -2.30
N GLY A 29 -1.10 1.80 -1.41
CA GLY A 29 -1.29 0.65 -0.54
C GLY A 29 -2.52 0.80 0.34
N GLU A 30 -2.73 1.99 0.93
CA GLU A 30 -3.93 2.28 1.73
C GLU A 30 -5.20 2.18 0.87
N CYS A 31 -5.20 2.69 -0.35
CA CYS A 31 -6.37 2.62 -1.23
C CYS A 31 -6.71 1.18 -1.62
N TYR A 32 -5.71 0.38 -1.97
CA TYR A 32 -5.89 -1.04 -2.29
C TYR A 32 -6.35 -1.85 -1.07
N LEU A 33 -5.76 -1.61 0.10
CA LEU A 33 -6.16 -2.23 1.35
C LEU A 33 -7.64 -1.95 1.69
N ASN A 34 -8.10 -0.71 1.49
CA ASN A 34 -9.49 -0.33 1.73
C ASN A 34 -10.47 -0.95 0.71
N GLN A 35 -9.98 -1.41 -0.44
CA GLN A 35 -10.75 -2.14 -1.44
C GLN A 35 -10.58 -3.67 -1.34
N GLU A 36 -9.90 -4.15 -0.29
CA GLU A 36 -9.58 -5.57 -0.09
C GLU A 36 -8.71 -6.17 -1.22
N GLU A 37 -8.06 -5.32 -2.02
CA GLU A 37 -7.07 -5.67 -3.05
C GLU A 37 -5.70 -5.87 -2.38
N PHE A 38 -5.59 -6.94 -1.59
CA PHE A 38 -4.48 -7.09 -0.66
C PHE A 38 -3.12 -7.34 -1.34
N ILE A 39 -3.09 -7.99 -2.51
CA ILE A 39 -1.85 -8.24 -3.24
C ILE A 39 -1.26 -6.91 -3.71
N GLU A 40 -2.09 -6.09 -4.35
CA GLU A 40 -1.75 -4.75 -4.83
C GLU A 40 -1.36 -3.83 -3.68
N ALA A 41 -2.02 -3.96 -2.52
CA ALA A 41 -1.66 -3.23 -1.32
C ALA A 41 -0.23 -3.56 -0.86
N VAL A 42 0.12 -4.85 -0.77
CA VAL A 42 1.45 -5.31 -0.37
C VAL A 42 2.51 -4.87 -1.39
N GLU A 43 2.23 -4.99 -2.69
CA GLU A 43 3.15 -4.52 -3.75
C GLU A 43 3.44 -3.02 -3.66
N ALA A 44 2.43 -2.21 -3.32
CA ALA A 44 2.60 -0.78 -3.15
C ALA A 44 3.41 -0.46 -1.88
N TYR A 45 3.06 -1.07 -0.73
CA TYR A 45 3.78 -0.87 0.52
C TYR A 45 5.27 -1.29 0.42
N ASN A 46 5.58 -2.36 -0.31
CA ASN A 46 6.96 -2.83 -0.51
C ASN A 46 7.84 -1.87 -1.32
N LYS A 47 7.25 -0.89 -2.01
CA LYS A 47 8.00 0.15 -2.73
C LYS A 47 8.39 1.32 -1.83
N VAL A 48 7.90 1.36 -0.58
CA VAL A 48 8.31 2.36 0.41
C VAL A 48 9.71 2.03 0.91
N ASN A 49 10.66 2.95 0.70
CA ASN A 49 12.06 2.76 1.12
C ASN A 49 12.20 2.68 2.65
N LYS A 50 13.16 1.87 3.13
CA LYS A 50 13.46 1.66 4.56
C LYS A 50 13.75 2.93 5.36
N ASP A 51 14.40 3.90 4.72
CA ASP A 51 14.77 5.16 5.36
C ASP A 51 13.63 6.20 5.37
N HIS A 52 12.48 5.89 4.76
CA HIS A 52 11.33 6.78 4.71
C HIS A 52 10.47 6.68 5.98
N TYR A 53 9.93 7.80 6.46
CA TYR A 53 9.17 7.83 7.72
C TYR A 53 7.88 6.98 7.71
N LEU A 54 7.39 6.59 6.52
CA LEU A 54 6.23 5.70 6.37
C LEU A 54 6.59 4.21 6.32
N PHE A 55 7.86 3.85 6.29
CA PHE A 55 8.30 2.45 6.14
C PHE A 55 7.73 1.54 7.22
N GLU A 56 7.79 1.97 8.48
CA GLU A 56 7.26 1.17 9.61
C GLU A 56 5.75 0.96 9.52
N LYS A 57 5.01 1.96 9.03
CA LYS A 57 3.56 1.84 8.80
C LYS A 57 3.25 0.89 7.66
N ALA A 58 3.97 1.02 6.55
CA ALA A 58 3.86 0.14 5.39
C ALA A 58 4.14 -1.33 5.80
N SER A 59 5.22 -1.56 6.54
CA SER A 59 5.62 -2.89 7.03
C SER A 59 4.61 -3.47 8.02
N SER A 60 4.05 -2.64 8.90
CA SER A 60 2.99 -3.04 9.83
C SER A 60 1.73 -3.49 9.08
N ASN A 61 1.32 -2.73 8.06
CA ASN A 61 0.15 -3.07 7.24
C ASN A 61 0.37 -4.37 6.45
N ILE A 62 1.55 -4.57 5.87
CA ILE A 62 1.92 -5.85 5.22
C ILE A 62 1.77 -7.01 6.19
N SER A 63 2.33 -6.88 7.40
CA SER A 63 2.28 -7.94 8.42
C SER A 63 0.84 -8.30 8.83
N VAL A 64 -0.06 -7.31 8.90
CA VAL A 64 -1.48 -7.53 9.18
C VAL A 64 -2.16 -8.26 8.02
N ILE A 65 -1.87 -7.87 6.78
CA ILE A 65 -2.42 -8.51 5.58
C ILE A 65 -2.00 -9.98 5.51
N GLU A 66 -0.70 -10.27 5.64
CA GLU A 66 -0.14 -11.63 5.56
C GLU A 66 -0.74 -12.54 6.63
N LYS A 67 -0.84 -12.06 7.88
CA LYS A 67 -1.45 -12.82 8.97
C LYS A 67 -2.91 -13.17 8.71
N ASN A 68 -3.66 -12.26 8.08
CA ASN A 68 -5.05 -12.52 7.74
C ASN A 68 -5.18 -13.55 6.62
N PHE A 69 -4.28 -13.53 5.63
CA PHE A 69 -4.24 -14.57 4.58
C PHE A 69 -3.91 -15.95 5.12
N ASP A 70 -2.91 -16.06 5.99
CA ASP A 70 -2.55 -17.33 6.61
C ASP A 70 -3.72 -17.92 7.40
N LEU A 71 -4.46 -17.09 8.14
CA LEU A 71 -5.63 -17.50 8.92
C LEU A 71 -6.79 -18.00 8.04
N ILE A 72 -6.96 -17.42 6.84
CA ILE A 72 -8.02 -17.81 5.90
C ILE A 72 -7.67 -19.12 5.21
N ASN A 73 -6.41 -19.31 4.83
CA ASN A 73 -5.96 -20.48 4.05
C ASN A 73 -5.58 -21.69 4.92
N SER A 74 -5.49 -21.55 6.24
CA SER A 74 -5.17 -22.63 7.17
C SER A 74 -6.40 -23.42 7.67
N LYS A 75 -7.57 -23.28 7.05
CA LYS A 75 -8.82 -24.00 7.40
C LYS A 75 -9.26 -24.92 6.27
#